data_AF-A0A2M7SPX5-F1
#
_entry.id   AF-A0A2M7SPX5-F1
#
_cell.length_a   1.000
_cell.length_b   1.000
_cell.length_c   1.000
_cell.angle_alpha   90.00
_cell.angle_beta   90.00
_cell.angle_gamma   90.00
#
_symmetry.space_group_name_H-M   'P 1'
#
loop_
_entity.id
_entity.type
_entity.pdbx_description
1 polymer ?
#
loop_
_entity_poly.entity_id
_entity_poly.type
_entity_poly.pdbx_seq_one_letter_code
_entity_poly.pdbx_strand_id
1 'polypeptide(L)'
;GTPRQAWGVADIPAGTPLVLNYRTTGAAQRRQVSEILAGSLARCGIQVNLQYYDPTELYAQGPDGPLFGRKFDLAEFAMGSTDVEPPCEWFISDEIPNAANHWVGANISGYTSAAYDAACLTAKGALPGEAAYATGYHNAQ
;
A
#
# COMPACT_ATOMS: atom_id res chain seq x y z
N GLY A 1 -11.84 1.15 21.04
CA GLY A 1 -13.27 1.41 20.86
C GLY A 1 -13.94 0.16 20.35
N THR A 2 -15.26 0.04 20.48
CA THR A 2 -16.02 -1.07 19.88
C THR A 2 -15.97 -0.94 18.35
N PRO A 3 -15.69 -2.02 17.59
CA PRO A 3 -15.71 -1.99 16.13
C PRO A 3 -17.10 -1.62 15.58
N ARG A 4 -17.13 -0.84 14.50
CA ARG A 4 -18.34 -0.67 13.69
C ARG A 4 -18.74 -2.00 13.10
N GLN A 5 -20.03 -2.19 12.93
CA GLN A 5 -20.60 -3.38 12.33
C GLN A 5 -21.26 -3.04 11.00
N ALA A 6 -21.17 -3.95 10.04
CA ALA A 6 -21.85 -3.82 8.77
C ALA A 6 -23.38 -3.87 8.95
N TRP A 7 -24.08 -2.92 8.33
CA TRP A 7 -25.55 -2.86 8.25
C TRP A 7 -25.94 -2.31 6.88
N GLY A 8 -26.69 -3.10 6.09
CA GLY A 8 -27.10 -2.70 4.74
C GLY A 8 -25.96 -2.61 3.72
N VAL A 9 -24.81 -3.25 3.98
CA VAL A 9 -23.69 -3.34 3.05
C VAL A 9 -23.89 -4.56 2.16
N ALA A 10 -23.91 -4.37 0.83
CA ALA A 10 -24.03 -5.47 -0.12
C ALA A 10 -22.90 -6.49 0.10
N ASP A 11 -23.23 -7.78 -0.01
CA ASP A 11 -22.29 -8.91 0.09
C ASP A 11 -21.56 -9.09 1.43
N ILE A 12 -21.88 -8.28 2.44
CA ILE A 12 -21.30 -8.39 3.80
C ILE A 12 -22.41 -8.70 4.81
N PRO A 13 -22.34 -9.83 5.54
CA PRO A 13 -23.33 -10.18 6.55
C PRO A 13 -23.51 -9.07 7.60
N ALA A 14 -24.76 -8.80 7.98
CA ALA A 14 -25.06 -7.83 9.02
C ALA A 14 -24.40 -8.23 10.34
N GLY A 15 -23.87 -7.24 11.07
CA GLY A 15 -23.14 -7.48 12.33
C GLY A 15 -21.64 -7.78 12.15
N THR A 16 -21.14 -7.96 10.92
CA THR A 16 -19.70 -8.19 10.66
C THR A 16 -18.88 -7.01 11.18
N PRO A 17 -17.93 -7.21 12.10
CA PRO A 17 -17.13 -6.11 12.65
C PRO A 17 -16.06 -5.65 11.65
N LEU A 18 -15.82 -4.34 11.58
CA LEU A 18 -14.73 -3.77 10.80
C LEU A 18 -13.41 -3.93 11.55
N VAL A 19 -12.68 -4.98 11.17
CA VAL A 19 -11.38 -5.36 11.74
C VAL A 19 -10.36 -5.48 10.61
N LEU A 20 -9.23 -4.79 10.75
CA LEU A 20 -8.14 -4.81 9.77
C LEU A 20 -6.89 -5.46 10.40
N ASN A 21 -6.17 -6.27 9.64
CA ASN A 21 -4.88 -6.81 10.02
C ASN A 21 -3.77 -5.89 9.51
N TYR A 22 -2.95 -5.38 10.44
CA TYR A 22 -1.85 -4.49 10.16
C TYR A 22 -0.52 -5.23 10.35
N ARG A 23 0.19 -5.46 9.25
CA ARG A 23 1.46 -6.20 9.21
C ARG A 23 2.66 -5.26 9.11
N THR A 24 3.63 -5.46 9.98
CA THR A 24 4.91 -4.71 9.97
C THR A 24 6.00 -5.54 10.67
N THR A 25 7.22 -5.01 10.79
CA THR A 25 8.27 -5.66 11.60
C THR A 25 8.25 -5.14 13.03
N GLY A 26 8.84 -5.91 13.95
CA GLY A 26 8.88 -5.58 15.38
C GLY A 26 9.84 -4.44 15.78
N ALA A 27 10.36 -3.64 14.85
CA ALA A 27 11.25 -2.52 15.17
C ALA A 27 10.55 -1.49 16.07
N ALA A 28 11.27 -0.91 17.04
CA ALA A 28 10.68 -0.03 18.06
C ALA A 28 9.86 1.13 17.45
N GLN A 29 10.39 1.79 16.42
CA GLN A 29 9.70 2.87 15.74
C GLN A 29 8.38 2.41 15.07
N ARG A 30 8.39 1.24 14.42
CA ARG A 30 7.21 0.67 13.74
C ARG A 30 6.13 0.25 14.74
N ARG A 31 6.54 -0.29 15.90
CA ARG A 31 5.60 -0.56 17.01
C ARG A 31 4.93 0.72 17.48
N GLN A 32 5.71 1.77 17.73
CA GLN A 32 5.16 3.06 18.16
C GLN A 32 4.16 3.63 17.16
N VAL A 33 4.52 3.67 15.86
CA VAL A 33 3.65 4.18 14.79
C VAL A 33 2.37 3.35 14.68
N SER A 34 2.50 2.03 14.62
CA SER A 34 1.37 1.13 14.43
C SER A 34 0.41 1.11 15.62
N GLU A 35 0.91 1.22 16.86
CA GLU A 35 0.09 1.37 18.07
C GLU A 35 -0.68 2.70 18.09
N ILE A 36 -0.04 3.82 17.69
CA ILE A 36 -0.70 5.13 17.58
C ILE A 36 -1.81 5.09 16.52
N LEU A 37 -1.54 4.47 15.36
CA LEU A 37 -2.52 4.33 14.29
C LEU A 37 -3.68 3.42 14.71
N ALA A 38 -3.41 2.28 15.35
CA ALA A 38 -4.43 1.40 15.89
C ALA A 38 -5.33 2.11 16.91
N GLY A 39 -4.74 2.88 17.84
CA GLY A 39 -5.48 3.68 18.81
C GLY A 39 -6.36 4.75 18.15
N SER A 40 -5.82 5.43 17.13
CA SER A 40 -6.54 6.47 16.37
C SER A 40 -7.72 5.89 15.58
N LEU A 41 -7.50 4.79 14.86
CA LEU A 41 -8.53 4.08 14.10
C LEU A 41 -9.62 3.50 15.02
N ALA A 42 -9.25 3.01 16.20
CA ALA A 42 -10.19 2.48 17.17
C ALA A 42 -11.15 3.55 17.73
N ARG A 43 -10.77 4.84 17.72
CA ARG A 43 -11.67 5.96 18.05
C ARG A 43 -12.71 6.20 16.95
N CYS A 44 -12.39 5.85 15.72
CA CYS A 44 -13.30 5.87 14.58
C CYS A 44 -14.13 4.58 14.46
N GLY A 45 -13.93 3.60 15.35
CA GLY A 45 -14.60 2.30 15.33
C GLY A 45 -14.02 1.31 14.32
N ILE A 46 -12.76 1.48 13.93
CA ILE A 46 -12.00 0.54 13.11
C ILE A 46 -11.06 -0.20 14.06
N GLN A 47 -11.28 -1.49 14.28
CA GLN A 47 -10.34 -2.28 15.06
C GLN A 47 -9.16 -2.70 14.19
N VAL A 48 -7.97 -2.66 14.77
CA VAL A 48 -6.73 -3.05 14.10
C VAL A 48 -6.06 -4.16 14.89
N ASN A 49 -5.80 -5.29 14.24
CA ASN A 49 -5.00 -6.38 14.77
C ASN A 49 -3.55 -6.17 14.33
N LEU A 50 -2.69 -5.78 15.26
CA LEU A 50 -1.27 -5.56 15.01
C LEU A 50 -0.53 -6.90 14.92
N GLN A 51 0.19 -7.12 13.81
CA GLN A 51 0.95 -8.33 13.52
C GLN A 51 2.40 -7.95 13.22
N TYR A 52 3.31 -8.41 14.08
CA TYR A 52 4.74 -8.11 13.98
C TYR A 52 5.49 -9.35 13.52
N TYR A 53 6.21 -9.21 12.41
CA TYR A 53 6.95 -10.29 11.76
C TYR A 53 8.46 -10.09 11.88
N ASP A 54 9.22 -11.17 11.74
CA ASP A 54 10.65 -11.08 11.42
C ASP A 54 10.81 -10.43 10.03
N PRO A 55 11.84 -9.60 9.77
CA PRO A 55 12.06 -9.03 8.45
C PRO A 55 12.13 -10.07 7.33
N THR A 56 12.79 -11.21 7.56
CA THR A 56 12.91 -12.28 6.54
C THR A 56 11.57 -12.91 6.20
N GLU A 57 10.65 -12.95 7.16
CA GLU A 57 9.29 -13.43 6.95
C GLU A 57 8.43 -12.38 6.24
N LEU A 58 8.40 -11.14 6.74
CA LEU A 58 7.58 -10.06 6.17
C LEU A 58 7.90 -9.84 4.69
N TYR A 59 9.20 -9.81 4.36
CA TYR A 59 9.73 -9.54 3.02
C TYR A 59 9.99 -10.83 2.21
N ALA A 60 9.46 -11.97 2.64
CA ALA A 60 9.50 -13.18 1.83
C ALA A 60 8.82 -12.96 0.47
N GLN A 61 9.25 -13.71 -0.54
CA GLN A 61 8.79 -13.57 -1.92
C GLN A 61 7.30 -13.92 -2.05
N GLY A 62 6.60 -13.29 -2.99
CA GLY A 62 5.24 -13.68 -3.36
C GLY A 62 5.23 -15.06 -4.06
N PRO A 63 4.11 -15.80 -4.02
CA PRO A 63 2.82 -15.45 -3.41
C PRO A 63 2.78 -15.60 -1.89
N ASP A 64 3.78 -16.26 -1.30
CA ASP A 64 3.64 -16.75 0.07
C ASP A 64 3.91 -15.68 1.12
N GLY A 65 4.88 -14.80 0.86
CA GLY A 65 5.28 -13.75 1.78
C GLY A 65 4.16 -12.76 2.13
N PRO A 66 4.06 -12.29 3.39
CA PRO A 66 3.00 -11.40 3.82
C PRO A 66 2.92 -10.09 3.04
N LEU A 67 4.06 -9.42 2.79
CA LEU A 67 4.10 -8.14 2.09
C LEU A 67 4.06 -8.33 0.57
N PHE A 68 5.05 -9.00 -0.01
CA PHE A 68 5.16 -9.14 -1.47
C PHE A 68 4.11 -10.08 -2.08
N GLY A 69 3.54 -11.00 -1.30
CA GLY A 69 2.34 -11.74 -1.66
C GLY A 69 1.03 -10.96 -1.48
N ARG A 70 1.11 -9.69 -1.04
CA ARG A 70 -0.03 -8.77 -0.84
C ARG A 70 -1.12 -9.32 0.08
N LYS A 71 -0.73 -10.02 1.14
CA LYS A 71 -1.62 -10.67 2.10
C LYS A 71 -1.87 -9.77 3.32
N PHE A 72 -2.34 -8.55 3.15
CA PHE A 72 -2.56 -7.62 4.26
C PHE A 72 -3.77 -6.72 4.00
N ASP A 73 -4.34 -6.19 5.08
CA ASP A 73 -5.29 -5.07 4.99
C ASP A 73 -4.54 -3.74 5.09
N LEU A 74 -3.58 -3.67 6.03
CA LEU A 74 -2.64 -2.56 6.20
C LEU A 74 -1.21 -3.09 6.31
N ALA A 75 -0.25 -2.38 5.73
CA ALA A 75 1.17 -2.71 5.85
C ALA A 75 2.01 -1.45 6.08
N GLU A 76 3.07 -1.59 6.89
CA GLU A 76 4.08 -0.54 7.09
C GLU A 76 5.45 -1.08 6.75
N PHE A 77 6.08 -0.40 5.80
CA PHE A 77 7.40 -0.72 5.31
C PHE A 77 8.02 0.56 4.76
N ALA A 78 9.33 0.56 4.61
CA ALA A 78 10.05 1.67 3.99
C ALA A 78 10.27 1.36 2.51
N MET A 79 10.01 2.35 1.66
CA MET A 79 10.46 2.40 0.28
C MET A 79 11.51 3.51 0.20
N GLY A 80 12.71 3.17 -0.25
CA GLY A 80 13.81 4.14 -0.38
C GLY A 80 13.92 4.64 -1.81
N SER A 81 14.02 5.95 -1.97
CA SER A 81 14.46 6.60 -3.22
C SER A 81 15.70 7.45 -2.92
N THR A 82 16.62 7.56 -3.88
CA THR A 82 17.72 8.52 -3.81
C THR A 82 17.31 9.92 -4.26
N ASP A 83 16.15 10.04 -4.91
CA ASP A 83 15.59 11.29 -5.40
C ASP A 83 14.63 11.92 -4.38
N VAL A 84 14.40 13.23 -4.52
CA VAL A 84 13.51 14.00 -3.63
C VAL A 84 12.05 13.57 -3.80
N GLU A 85 11.64 13.26 -5.03
CA GLU A 85 10.30 12.78 -5.36
C GLU A 85 10.33 11.27 -5.61
N PRO A 86 9.41 10.48 -5.02
CA PRO A 86 9.26 9.09 -5.38
C PRO A 86 8.94 8.93 -6.88
N PRO A 87 9.55 7.95 -7.57
CA PRO A 87 9.26 7.73 -8.98
C PRO A 87 7.79 7.32 -9.18
N CYS A 88 7.07 8.01 -10.08
CA CYS A 88 5.66 7.71 -10.35
C CYS A 88 5.43 6.28 -10.84
N GLU A 89 6.44 5.67 -11.47
CA GLU A 89 6.37 4.27 -11.88
C GLU A 89 6.03 3.34 -10.73
N TRP A 90 6.37 3.66 -9.48
CA TRP A 90 6.08 2.78 -8.36
C TRP A 90 4.59 2.49 -8.15
N PHE A 91 3.70 3.31 -8.70
CA PHE A 91 2.26 3.19 -8.54
C PHE A 91 1.50 3.00 -9.86
N ILE A 92 2.20 2.76 -10.98
CA ILE A 92 1.47 2.37 -12.20
C ILE A 92 0.89 0.96 -12.05
N SER A 93 -0.21 0.69 -12.74
CA SER A 93 -0.91 -0.59 -12.64
C SER A 93 -0.05 -1.80 -13.04
N ASP A 94 0.92 -1.62 -13.95
CA ASP A 94 1.84 -2.68 -14.39
C ASP A 94 2.85 -3.10 -13.30
N GLU A 95 3.10 -2.24 -12.32
CA GLU A 95 4.00 -2.49 -11.20
C GLU A 95 3.32 -3.21 -10.03
N ILE A 96 2.07 -3.68 -10.20
CA ILE A 96 1.36 -4.44 -9.18
C ILE A 96 1.89 -5.88 -9.16
N PRO A 97 2.47 -6.37 -8.05
CA PRO A 97 2.87 -7.76 -7.93
C PRO A 97 1.69 -8.71 -8.13
N ASN A 98 1.84 -9.65 -9.07
CA ASN A 98 0.85 -10.66 -9.42
C ASN A 98 1.51 -11.90 -10.05
N ALA A 99 0.73 -12.95 -10.34
CA ALA A 99 1.28 -14.18 -10.89
C ALA A 99 1.93 -14.01 -12.28
N ALA A 100 1.42 -13.11 -13.12
CA ALA A 100 1.92 -12.89 -14.48
C ALA A 100 3.28 -12.18 -14.53
N ASN A 101 3.60 -11.37 -13.51
CA ASN A 101 4.92 -10.73 -13.36
C ASN A 101 5.76 -11.36 -12.23
N HIS A 102 5.47 -12.62 -11.86
CA HIS A 102 6.20 -13.37 -10.84
C HIS A 102 6.27 -12.66 -9.48
N TRP A 103 5.23 -11.91 -9.11
CA TRP A 103 5.14 -11.12 -7.88
C TRP A 103 6.23 -10.06 -7.75
N VAL A 104 6.70 -9.53 -8.89
CA VAL A 104 7.66 -8.42 -8.95
C VAL A 104 6.91 -7.12 -9.18
N GLY A 105 7.32 -6.06 -8.49
CA GLY A 105 6.82 -4.71 -8.70
C GLY A 105 6.71 -3.90 -7.40
N ALA A 106 6.76 -2.57 -7.52
CA ALA A 106 6.74 -1.67 -6.36
C ALA A 106 5.32 -1.34 -5.86
N ASN A 107 4.28 -1.55 -6.67
CA ASN A 107 2.89 -1.20 -6.35
C ASN A 107 2.21 -2.28 -5.49
N ILE A 108 2.76 -2.52 -4.31
CA ILE A 108 2.29 -3.55 -3.37
C ILE A 108 0.86 -3.24 -2.89
N SER A 109 0.47 -1.96 -2.85
CA SER A 109 -0.90 -1.54 -2.49
C SER A 109 -1.94 -2.01 -3.51
N GLY A 110 -1.53 -2.27 -4.76
CA GLY A 110 -2.46 -2.60 -5.84
C GLY A 110 -3.25 -1.39 -6.34
N TYR A 111 -2.71 -0.18 -6.20
CA TYR A 111 -3.34 1.03 -6.71
C TYR A 111 -3.49 0.95 -8.23
N THR A 112 -4.64 1.34 -8.76
CA THR A 112 -4.90 1.35 -10.20
C THR A 112 -5.62 2.63 -10.59
N SER A 113 -5.13 3.30 -11.65
CA SER A 113 -5.77 4.48 -12.21
C SER A 113 -5.27 4.72 -13.63
N ALA A 114 -6.16 4.60 -14.62
CA ALA A 114 -5.79 4.81 -16.02
C ALA A 114 -5.27 6.23 -16.29
N ALA A 115 -5.79 7.24 -15.57
CA ALA A 115 -5.32 8.61 -15.68
C ALA A 115 -3.91 8.78 -15.10
N TYR A 116 -3.62 8.12 -13.96
CA TYR A 116 -2.29 8.11 -13.34
C TYR A 116 -1.27 7.41 -14.25
N ASP A 117 -1.62 6.23 -14.77
CA ASP A 117 -0.78 5.46 -15.68
C ASP A 117 -0.42 6.28 -16.92
N ALA A 118 -1.41 6.92 -17.55
CA ALA A 118 -1.19 7.76 -18.73
C ALA A 118 -0.30 8.98 -18.42
N ALA A 119 -0.50 9.64 -17.28
CA ALA A 119 0.32 10.78 -16.86
C ALA A 119 1.78 10.37 -16.62
N CYS A 120 2.01 9.28 -15.88
CA CYS A 120 3.35 8.78 -15.59
C CYS A 120 4.07 8.30 -16.85
N LEU A 121 3.39 7.54 -17.73
CA LEU A 121 3.98 7.09 -19.00
C LEU A 121 4.32 8.25 -19.94
N THR A 122 3.49 9.30 -19.95
CA THR A 122 3.79 10.55 -20.69
C THR A 122 5.06 11.21 -20.14
N ALA A 123 5.18 11.31 -18.81
CA ALA A 123 6.36 11.90 -18.17
C ALA A 123 7.64 11.13 -18.51
N LYS A 124 7.58 9.79 -18.46
CA LYS A 124 8.72 8.90 -18.77
C LYS A 124 9.11 8.89 -20.24
N GLY A 125 8.18 9.21 -21.14
CA GLY A 125 8.45 9.37 -22.56
C GLY A 125 9.12 10.70 -22.94
N ALA A 126 9.16 11.66 -22.03
CA ALA A 126 9.70 13.01 -22.25
C ALA A 126 11.12 13.15 -21.67
N LEU A 127 11.92 14.04 -22.26
CA LEU A 127 13.26 14.34 -21.73
C LEU A 127 13.16 15.29 -20.52
N PRO A 128 14.06 15.15 -19.53
CA PRO A 128 14.18 16.12 -18.44
C PRO A 128 14.33 17.55 -19.01
N GLY A 129 13.46 18.46 -18.58
CA GLY A 129 13.40 19.85 -19.07
C GLY A 129 12.32 20.12 -20.12
N GLU A 130 11.69 19.08 -20.69
CA GLU A 130 10.50 19.26 -21.51
C GLU A 130 9.26 19.52 -20.65
N ALA A 131 8.33 20.33 -21.15
CA ALA A 131 7.08 20.60 -20.45
C ALA A 131 6.30 19.31 -20.15
N ALA A 132 6.33 18.34 -21.07
CA ALA A 132 5.67 17.04 -20.91
C ALA A 132 6.23 16.23 -19.72
N TYR A 133 7.53 16.36 -19.40
CA TYR A 133 8.14 15.74 -18.23
C TYR A 133 7.55 16.33 -16.95
N ALA A 134 7.60 17.66 -16.79
CA ALA A 134 7.13 18.33 -15.59
C ALA A 134 5.60 18.21 -15.38
N THR A 135 4.81 18.39 -16.45
CA THR A 135 3.35 18.24 -16.39
C THR A 135 2.93 16.81 -16.13
N GLY A 136 3.61 15.83 -16.73
CA GLY A 136 3.32 14.42 -16.51
C GLY A 136 3.53 14.00 -15.06
N TYR A 137 4.67 14.37 -14.46
CA TYR A 137 4.92 14.11 -13.04
C TYR A 137 3.93 14.86 -12.13
N HIS A 138 3.61 16.11 -12.42
CA HIS A 138 2.61 16.87 -11.64
C HIS A 138 1.22 16.20 -11.65
N ASN A 139 0.80 15.66 -12.78
CA ASN A 139 -0.49 14.97 -12.90
C ASN A 139 -0.48 13.56 -12.28
N ALA A 140 0.70 13.05 -11.90
CA ALA A 140 0.91 11.77 -11.24
C ALA A 140 1.28 11.93 -9.75
N GLN A 141 0.79 13.00 -9.10
CA GLN A 141 0.90 13.28 -7.66
C GLN A 141 -0.45 13.23 -6.94
#